data_AF-D2RYB6-F1
#
_entry.id   AF-D2RYB6-F1
#
_cell.length_a   1.000
_cell.length_b   1.000
_cell.length_c   1.000
_cell.angle_alpha   90.00
_cell.angle_beta   90.00
_cell.angle_gamma   90.00
#
_symmetry.space_group_name_H-M   'P 1'
#
loop_
_entity.id
_entity.type
_entity.pdbx_description
1 polymer ?
#
loop_
_entity_poly.entity_id
_entity_poly.type
_entity_poly.pdbx_seq_one_letter_code
_entity_poly.pdbx_strand_id
1 'polypeptide(L)' 'MGLVDSLKDALASPAPNRRPTDGSSGAYWCDDCGVRIRDVELEGEPTCPDCGAEMRFERATGGDCAC' A
#
# COMPACT_ATOMS: atom_id res chain seq x y z
N MET A 1 -18.46 -31.13 9.49
CA MET A 1 -17.89 -30.05 8.67
C MET A 1 -16.73 -29.49 9.47
N GLY A 2 -15.50 -29.78 9.06
CA GLY A 2 -14.31 -29.59 9.89
C GLY A 2 -13.82 -28.15 9.87
N LEU A 3 -13.20 -27.72 10.97
CA LEU A 3 -12.54 -26.41 11.10
C LEU A 3 -11.46 -26.20 10.01
N VAL A 4 -10.90 -27.30 9.49
CA VAL A 4 -9.94 -27.32 8.39
C VAL A 4 -10.55 -26.94 7.02
N ASP A 5 -11.84 -27.21 6.81
CA ASP A 5 -12.54 -26.78 5.59
C ASP A 5 -12.80 -25.27 5.63
N SER A 6 -13.12 -24.71 6.80
CA SER A 6 -13.34 -23.27 6.99
C SER A 6 -12.08 -22.43 6.72
N LEU A 7 -10.89 -22.94 7.05
CA LEU A 7 -9.62 -22.26 6.76
C LEU A 7 -9.26 -22.31 5.27
N LYS A 8 -9.59 -23.42 4.60
CA LYS A 8 -9.41 -23.54 3.14
C LYS A 8 -10.37 -22.62 2.38
N ASP A 9 -11.59 -22.46 2.85
CA ASP A 9 -12.59 -21.57 2.23
C ASP A 9 -12.24 -20.08 2.42
N ALA A 10 -11.70 -19.71 3.59
CA ALA A 10 -11.21 -18.36 3.85
C ALA A 10 -9.99 -17.99 2.97
N LEU A 11 -9.09 -18.94 2.71
CA LEU A 11 -7.94 -18.74 1.81
C LEU A 11 -8.32 -18.86 0.32
N ALA A 12 -9.36 -19.63 0.01
CA ALA A 12 -9.93 -19.75 -1.34
C ALA A 12 -10.88 -18.60 -1.69
N SER A 13 -11.05 -17.60 -0.82
CA SER A 13 -11.63 -16.32 -1.21
C SER A 13 -10.81 -15.81 -2.39
N PRO A 14 -11.39 -15.68 -3.59
CA PRO A 14 -10.68 -15.07 -4.69
C PRO A 14 -10.39 -13.64 -4.24
N ALA A 15 -9.13 -13.36 -3.90
CA ALA A 15 -8.66 -11.99 -3.76
C ALA A 15 -9.17 -11.27 -5.01
N PRO A 16 -9.99 -10.20 -4.89
CA PRO A 16 -10.52 -9.53 -6.05
C PRO A 16 -9.34 -9.11 -6.93
N ASN A 17 -9.19 -9.84 -8.02
CA ASN A 17 -8.12 -9.69 -8.98
C ASN A 17 -8.24 -8.27 -9.54
N ARG A 18 -7.27 -7.43 -9.19
CA ARG A 18 -7.21 -5.97 -9.37
C ARG A 18 -8.09 -5.21 -8.39
N ARG A 19 -7.47 -4.74 -7.30
CA ARG A 19 -7.72 -3.35 -6.92
C ARG A 19 -7.47 -2.51 -8.17
N PRO A 20 -8.38 -1.62 -8.58
CA PRO A 20 -8.03 -0.63 -9.59
C PRO A 20 -6.76 0.03 -9.09
N THR A 21 -5.66 -0.15 -9.84
CA THR A 21 -4.49 0.68 -9.64
C THR A 21 -5.02 2.06 -9.96
N ASP A 22 -5.21 2.87 -8.93
CA ASP A 22 -5.87 4.18 -9.00
C ASP A 22 -4.98 5.20 -9.75
N GLY A 23 -4.25 4.76 -10.77
CA GLY A 23 -3.13 5.46 -11.40
C GLY A 23 -1.85 5.51 -10.56
N SER A 24 -1.91 5.09 -9.30
CA SER A 24 -0.81 5.25 -8.35
C SER A 24 0.43 4.44 -8.75
N SER A 25 1.54 5.15 -8.94
CA SER A 25 2.88 4.59 -9.18
C SER A 25 3.62 4.31 -7.87
N GLY A 26 3.14 4.84 -6.74
CA GLY A 26 3.77 4.67 -5.43
C GLY A 26 3.19 5.53 -4.32
N ALA A 27 3.99 5.76 -3.29
CA ALA A 27 3.67 6.65 -2.19
C ALA A 27 4.93 7.35 -1.70
N TYR A 28 4.75 8.51 -1.10
CA TYR A 28 5.78 9.22 -0.37
C TYR A 28 5.73 8.83 1.10
N TRP A 29 6.88 8.52 1.68
CA TRP A 29 7.04 8.12 3.07
C TRP A 29 7.98 9.09 3.80
N CYS A 30 7.57 9.56 4.98
CA CYS A 30 8.42 10.30 5.90
C CYS A 30 9.00 9.33 6.94
N ASP A 31 10.32 9.18 6.99
CA ASP A 31 10.98 8.28 7.95
C ASP A 31 10.91 8.76 9.40
N ASP A 32 10.83 10.08 9.63
CA ASP A 32 10.79 10.67 10.97
C ASP A 32 9.39 10.55 11.61
N CYS A 33 8.34 10.84 10.84
CA CYS A 33 6.96 10.86 11.34
C CYS A 33 6.17 9.58 11.03
N GLY A 34 6.67 8.72 10.13
CA GLY A 34 5.97 7.52 9.67
C GLY A 34 4.73 7.83 8.83
N VAL A 35 4.62 9.05 8.31
CA VAL A 35 3.49 9.49 7.48
C VAL A 35 3.65 8.95 6.07
N ARG A 36 2.55 8.44 5.50
CA ARG A 36 2.48 7.94 4.13
C ARG A 36 1.42 8.66 3.34
N ILE A 37 1.81 9.24 2.21
CA ILE A 37 0.91 9.95 1.29
C ILE A 37 1.02 9.27 -0.08
N ARG A 38 -0.09 8.94 -0.73
CA ARG A 38 -0.01 8.35 -2.08
C ARG A 38 0.42 9.40 -3.09
N ASP A 39 1.11 8.96 -4.13
CA ASP A 39 1.57 9.84 -5.20
C ASP A 39 0.43 10.58 -5.91
N VAL A 40 -0.74 9.94 -6.04
CA VAL A 40 -1.96 10.54 -6.61
C VAL A 40 -2.67 11.52 -5.68
N GLU A 41 -2.33 11.50 -4.38
CA GLU A 41 -2.88 12.40 -3.36
C GLU A 41 -1.91 13.54 -3.02
N LEU A 42 -0.68 13.52 -3.56
CA LEU A 42 0.31 14.56 -3.33
C LEU A 42 0.13 15.70 -4.34
N GLU A 43 -0.32 16.85 -3.86
CA GLU A 43 -0.42 18.08 -4.65
C GLU A 43 0.82 18.96 -4.42
N GLY A 44 1.89 18.72 -5.20
CA GLY A 44 3.09 19.57 -5.18
C GLY A 44 4.36 18.86 -4.72
N GLU A 45 5.17 19.54 -3.90
CA GLU A 45 6.46 19.04 -3.44
C GLU A 45 6.30 17.93 -2.39
N PRO A 46 7.12 16.87 -2.42
CA PRO A 46 7.03 15.74 -1.51
C PRO A 46 7.58 16.10 -0.13
N THR A 47 6.82 16.89 0.62
CA THR A 47 7.16 17.33 1.98
C THR A 47 6.14 16.83 2.98
N CYS A 48 6.63 16.44 4.16
CA CYS A 48 5.78 15.91 5.20
C CYS A 48 4.94 17.04 5.82
N PRO A 49 3.61 16.89 5.91
CA PRO A 49 2.74 17.92 6.48
C PRO A 49 2.96 18.14 7.99
N ASP A 50 3.53 17.15 8.70
CA ASP A 50 3.71 17.22 10.15
C ASP A 50 5.04 17.89 10.56
N CYS A 51 6.12 17.66 9.81
CA CYS A 51 7.46 18.14 10.16
C CYS A 51 8.14 18.99 9.08
N GLY A 52 7.59 19.05 7.86
CA GLY A 52 8.18 19.76 6.72
C GLY A 52 9.41 19.10 6.11
N ALA A 53 9.81 17.90 6.57
CA ALA A 53 10.94 17.17 6.00
C ALA A 53 10.61 16.62 4.60
N GLU A 54 11.64 16.44 3.76
CA GLU A 54 11.51 15.78 2.46
C GLU A 54 11.08 14.32 2.62
N MET A 55 10.11 13.89 1.83
CA MET A 55 9.58 12.53 1.85
C MET A 55 10.21 11.68 0.75
N ARG A 56 10.54 10.43 1.07
CA ARG A 56 11.07 9.45 0.11
C ARG A 56 9.96 8.83 -0.72
N PHE A 57 10.13 8.80 -2.04
CA PHE A 57 9.23 8.03 -2.91
C PHE A 57 9.50 6.52 -2.81
N GLU A 58 8.45 5.75 -2.55
CA GLU A 58 8.43 4.30 -2.52
C GLU A 58 7.46 3.78 -3.57
N ARG A 59 7.96 2.97 -4.51
CA ARG A 59 7.12 2.37 -5.55
C ARG A 59 6.12 1.41 -4.92
N ALA A 60 4.90 1.44 -5.43
CA ALA A 60 3.92 0.42 -5.14
C ALA A 60 4.28 -0.84 -5.95
N THR A 61 5.38 -1.50 -5.60
CA THR A 61 5.61 -2.88 -6.02
C THR A 61 4.56 -3.69 -5.26
N GLY A 62 3.42 -3.92 -5.90
CA GLY A 62 2.36 -4.77 -5.36
C GLY A 62 3.03 -6.05 -4.87
N GLY A 63 2.88 -6.34 -3.59
CA GLY A 63 3.77 -7.23 -2.85
C GLY A 63 4.15 -8.48 -3.64
N ASP A 64 5.42 -8.55 -4.03
CA ASP A 64 6.14 -9.81 -4.12
C ASP A 64 6.30 -10.36 -2.70
N CYS A 65 5.17 -10.67 -2.05
CA CYS A 65 5.16 -11.74 -1.08
C CYS A 65 5.47 -13.00 -1.90
N ALA A 66 6.75 -13.32 -2.01
CA ALA A 66 7.21 -14.65 -2.34
C ALA A 66 6.65 -15.59 -1.25
N CYS A 67 5.43 -16.08 -1.46
CA CYS A 67 4.72 -17.00 -0.59
C CYS A 67 4.10 -18.09 -1.45
#